data_AF-A0A4X2KSG0-F1
#
_entry.id   AF-A0A4X2KSG0-F1
#
_cell.length_a   1.000
_cell.length_b   1.000
_cell.length_c   1.000
_cell.angle_alpha   90.00
_cell.angle_beta   90.00
_cell.angle_gamma   90.00
#
_symmetry.space_group_name_H-M   'P 1'
#
loop_
_entity.id
_entity.type
_entity.pdbx_description
1 polymer ?
#
loop_
_entity_poly.entity_id
_entity_poly.type
_entity_poly.pdbx_seq_one_letter_code
_entity_poly.pdbx_strand_id
1 'polypeptide(L)'
;MIRLAPPPELAQYDNLWRLSLRPAETARLWALDQGDGGCRALCLKILKTICKSSPALGHLTASQLTIVILHLAQEETDWSQDMLADRFLQALRALIGYLEAGVLPSALNPKVNLFSKLTPGEIDELGYTLYCSLSEP
;
A
#
# COMPACT_ATOMS: atom_id res chain seq x y z
N MET A 1 -20.48 5.41 -7.33
CA MET A 1 -21.25 4.89 -6.17
C MET A 1 -20.32 4.91 -4.96
N ILE A 2 -20.56 5.76 -3.97
CA ILE A 2 -19.70 5.87 -2.76
C ILE A 2 -20.01 4.66 -1.86
N ARG A 3 -19.00 3.87 -1.50
CA ARG A 3 -19.14 2.76 -0.54
C ARG A 3 -18.64 3.20 0.84
N LEU A 4 -19.46 2.96 1.85
CA LEU A 4 -19.10 3.19 3.25
C LEU A 4 -18.51 1.91 3.84
N ALA A 5 -17.55 2.04 4.75
CA ALA A 5 -16.96 0.93 5.49
C ALA A 5 -17.47 0.93 6.94
N PRO A 6 -17.36 -0.20 7.67
CA PRO A 6 -17.75 -0.26 9.07
C PRO A 6 -17.02 0.80 9.92
N PRO A 7 -17.65 1.24 11.03
CA PRO A 7 -17.13 2.29 11.88
C PRO A 7 -15.72 1.96 12.43
N PRO A 8 -14.96 2.97 12.88
CA PRO A 8 -13.69 2.75 13.55
C PRO A 8 -13.86 1.88 14.80
N GLU A 9 -12.87 1.05 15.16
CA GLU A 9 -12.95 0.15 16.33
C GLU A 9 -12.84 0.87 17.69
N LEU A 10 -12.62 2.19 17.68
CA LEU A 10 -12.59 3.00 18.88
C LEU A 10 -14.00 3.50 19.17
N ALA A 11 -14.56 3.09 20.31
CA ALA A 11 -15.90 3.42 20.81
C ALA A 11 -16.28 4.91 20.73
N GLN A 12 -15.28 5.80 20.69
CA GLN A 12 -15.44 7.24 20.58
C GLN A 12 -15.90 7.72 19.19
N TYR A 13 -15.86 6.86 18.17
CA TYR A 13 -16.17 7.22 16.78
C TYR A 13 -17.26 6.33 16.13
N ASP A 14 -18.03 5.61 16.94
CA ASP A 14 -19.03 4.62 16.47
C ASP A 14 -20.17 5.26 15.67
N ASN A 15 -20.36 6.57 15.79
CA ASN A 15 -21.32 7.36 15.04
C ASN A 15 -20.78 7.88 13.68
N LEU A 16 -19.52 7.61 13.34
CA LEU A 16 -18.90 8.07 12.09
C LEU A 16 -18.85 6.97 11.03
N TRP A 17 -19.22 7.34 9.81
CA TRP A 17 -19.04 6.48 8.63
C TRP A 17 -17.64 6.64 8.06
N ARG A 18 -16.98 5.53 7.72
CA ARG A 18 -15.67 5.56 7.07
C ARG A 18 -15.81 5.58 5.56
N LEU A 19 -15.23 6.60 4.91
CA LEU A 19 -15.11 6.64 3.46
C LEU A 19 -14.22 5.48 2.97
N SER A 20 -14.75 4.63 2.10
CA SER A 20 -13.94 3.57 1.48
C SER A 20 -13.30 4.06 0.18
N LEU A 21 -11.97 4.23 0.21
CA LEU A 21 -11.19 4.63 -0.96
C LEU A 21 -10.79 3.44 -1.86
N ARG A 22 -10.84 2.22 -1.32
CA ARG A 22 -10.42 0.98 -2.00
C ARG A 22 -11.00 0.77 -3.41
N PRO A 23 -12.31 0.96 -3.66
CA PRO A 23 -12.84 0.77 -5.01
C PRO A 23 -12.23 1.74 -6.03
N ALA A 24 -12.00 2.99 -5.63
CA ALA A 24 -11.41 4.01 -6.48
C ALA A 24 -9.90 3.77 -6.68
N GLU A 25 -9.19 3.33 -5.65
CA GLU A 25 -7.78 2.93 -5.72
C GLU A 25 -7.59 1.78 -6.73
N THR A 26 -8.40 0.71 -6.60
CA THR A 26 -8.36 -0.43 -7.51
C THR A 26 -8.73 -0.05 -8.94
N ALA A 27 -9.77 0.77 -9.13
CA ALA A 27 -10.18 1.22 -10.45
C ALA A 27 -9.09 2.05 -11.14
N ARG A 28 -8.42 2.94 -10.38
CA ARG A 28 -7.31 3.74 -10.91
C ARG A 28 -6.12 2.87 -11.33
N LEU A 29 -5.73 1.91 -10.49
CA LEU A 29 -4.62 1.01 -10.81
C LEU A 29 -4.91 0.16 -12.05
N TRP A 30 -6.14 -0.36 -12.17
CA TRP A 30 -6.56 -1.12 -13.34
C TRP A 30 -6.61 -0.27 -14.61
N ALA A 31 -7.09 0.98 -14.53
CA ALA A 31 -7.10 1.89 -15.67
C ALA A 31 -5.69 2.22 -16.19
N LEU A 32 -4.69 2.31 -15.30
CA LEU A 32 -3.29 2.49 -15.69
C LEU A 32 -2.78 1.28 -16.46
N ASP A 33 -2.93 0.07 -15.91
CA ASP A 33 -2.47 -1.16 -16.58
C ASP A 33 -3.21 -1.44 -17.88
N GLN A 34 -4.48 -1.03 -18.02
CA GLN A 34 -5.17 -1.11 -19.31
C GLN A 34 -4.63 -0.12 -20.35
N GLY A 35 -4.12 1.03 -19.91
CA GLY A 35 -3.61 2.07 -20.79
C GLY A 35 -2.26 1.71 -21.42
N ASP A 36 -1.42 0.97 -20.71
CA ASP A 36 -0.05 0.66 -21.12
C ASP A 36 0.32 -0.84 -21.10
N GLY A 37 -0.59 -1.73 -20.70
CA GLY A 37 -0.30 -3.16 -20.55
C GLY A 37 0.64 -3.45 -19.36
N GLY A 38 0.70 -2.55 -18.39
CA GLY A 38 1.67 -2.55 -17.31
C GLY A 38 1.51 -3.69 -16.29
N CYS A 39 2.52 -3.85 -15.44
CA CYS A 39 2.61 -4.89 -14.43
C CYS A 39 2.21 -4.44 -13.01
N ARG A 40 1.52 -3.29 -12.83
CA ARG A 40 1.22 -2.74 -11.49
C ARG A 40 0.37 -3.69 -10.66
N ALA A 41 -0.68 -4.27 -11.26
CA ALA A 41 -1.57 -5.22 -10.59
C ALA A 41 -0.86 -6.53 -10.24
N LEU A 42 0.07 -6.97 -11.10
CA LEU A 42 0.89 -8.15 -10.84
C LEU A 42 1.85 -7.91 -9.67
N CYS A 43 2.56 -6.77 -9.69
CA CYS A 43 3.43 -6.33 -8.59
C CYS A 43 2.66 -6.25 -7.26
N LEU A 44 1.48 -5.62 -7.26
CA LEU A 44 0.61 -5.55 -6.08
C LEU A 44 0.18 -6.94 -5.59
N LYS A 45 -0.12 -7.88 -6.50
CA LYS A 45 -0.52 -9.24 -6.15
C LYS A 45 0.62 -10.01 -5.47
N ILE A 46 1.85 -9.84 -5.95
CA ILE A 46 3.05 -10.43 -5.34
C ILE A 46 3.25 -9.87 -3.93
N LEU A 47 3.26 -8.54 -3.77
CA LEU A 47 3.39 -7.88 -2.46
C LEU A 47 2.33 -8.36 -1.47
N LYS A 48 1.06 -8.42 -1.88
CA LYS A 48 -0.03 -8.92 -1.04
C LYS A 48 0.16 -10.37 -0.63
N THR A 49 0.66 -11.21 -1.53
CA THR A 49 0.93 -12.62 -1.24
C THR A 49 2.02 -12.74 -0.19
N ILE A 50 3.11 -11.98 -0.33
CA ILE A 50 4.22 -11.97 0.64
C ILE A 50 3.76 -11.47 2.01
N CYS A 51 3.04 -10.34 2.07
CA CYS A 51 2.55 -9.80 3.34
C CYS A 51 1.56 -10.74 4.03
N LYS A 52 0.77 -11.49 3.26
CA LYS A 52 -0.16 -12.49 3.82
C LYS A 52 0.58 -13.72 4.37
N SER A 53 1.69 -14.11 3.76
CA SER A 53 2.47 -15.29 4.16
C SER A 53 3.43 -15.03 5.31
N SER A 54 3.77 -13.77 5.59
CA SER A 54 4.63 -13.37 6.71
C SER A 54 3.79 -12.80 7.85
N PRO A 55 3.74 -13.45 9.03
CA PRO A 55 2.98 -12.96 10.18
C PRO A 55 3.37 -11.53 10.60
N ALA A 56 4.67 -11.21 10.57
CA ALA A 56 5.18 -9.88 10.91
C ALA A 56 4.68 -8.79 9.95
N LEU A 57 4.36 -9.13 8.71
CA LEU A 57 3.81 -8.20 7.71
C LEU A 57 2.27 -8.19 7.67
N GLY A 58 1.60 -8.98 8.53
CA GLY A 58 0.16 -9.16 8.53
C GLY A 58 -0.64 -7.88 8.84
N HIS A 59 -0.01 -6.89 9.48
CA HIS A 59 -0.59 -5.58 9.77
C HIS A 59 -0.76 -4.71 8.50
N LEU A 60 -0.04 -5.02 7.42
CA LEU A 60 -0.17 -4.31 6.15
C LEU A 60 -1.45 -4.70 5.41
N THR A 61 -2.28 -3.71 5.14
CA THR A 61 -3.53 -3.87 4.42
C THR A 61 -3.32 -3.77 2.91
N ALA A 62 -4.20 -4.42 2.15
CA ALA A 62 -4.20 -4.30 0.69
C ALA A 62 -4.33 -2.85 0.17
N SER A 63 -4.98 -1.96 0.94
CA SER A 63 -5.14 -0.54 0.56
C SER A 63 -3.81 0.20 0.69
N GLN A 64 -3.07 0.00 1.78
CA GLN A 64 -1.73 0.57 1.96
C GLN A 64 -0.79 0.15 0.80
N LEU A 65 -0.76 -1.16 0.49
CA LEU A 65 0.05 -1.67 -0.62
C LEU A 65 -0.37 -1.10 -1.99
N THR A 66 -1.67 -0.89 -2.20
CA THR A 66 -2.18 -0.26 -3.44
C THR A 66 -1.74 1.19 -3.56
N ILE A 67 -1.75 1.94 -2.46
CA ILE A 67 -1.31 3.34 -2.45
C ILE A 67 0.18 3.47 -2.74
N VAL A 68 1.02 2.58 -2.20
CA VAL A 68 2.46 2.55 -2.52
C VAL A 68 2.68 2.40 -4.04
N ILE A 69 1.99 1.46 -4.68
CA ILE A 69 2.09 1.27 -6.14
C ILE A 69 1.56 2.49 -6.92
N LEU A 70 0.48 3.12 -6.45
CA LEU A 70 -0.07 4.31 -7.10
C LEU A 70 0.83 5.55 -6.98
N HIS A 71 1.60 5.68 -5.90
CA HIS A 71 2.62 6.74 -5.78
C HIS A 71 3.82 6.43 -6.68
N LEU A 72 4.33 5.21 -6.64
CA LEU A 72 5.41 4.79 -7.53
C LEU A 72 5.05 4.98 -9.01
N ALA A 73 3.79 4.74 -9.39
CA ALA A 73 3.31 4.95 -10.75
C ALA A 73 3.21 6.42 -11.19
N GLN A 74 3.35 7.38 -10.28
CA GLN A 74 3.49 8.81 -10.61
C GLN A 74 4.95 9.19 -10.88
N GLU A 75 5.89 8.46 -10.27
CA GLU A 75 7.33 8.69 -10.40
C GLU A 75 7.91 7.90 -11.59
N GLU A 76 7.39 6.70 -11.82
CA GLU A 76 7.87 5.76 -12.82
C GLU A 76 6.85 5.60 -13.96
N THR A 77 7.30 5.84 -15.20
CA THR A 77 6.46 5.74 -16.40
C THR A 77 6.48 4.35 -17.03
N ASP A 78 7.63 3.66 -16.99
CA ASP A 78 7.76 2.32 -17.56
C ASP A 78 7.27 1.26 -16.58
N TRP A 79 6.20 0.56 -16.93
CA TRP A 79 5.66 -0.57 -16.17
C TRP A 79 5.55 -1.83 -17.02
N SER A 80 6.35 -1.93 -18.10
CA SER A 80 6.44 -3.13 -18.91
C SER A 80 6.74 -4.37 -18.04
N GLN A 81 6.42 -5.56 -18.56
CA GLN A 81 6.54 -6.80 -17.78
C GLN A 81 7.99 -7.09 -17.36
N ASP A 82 8.98 -6.66 -18.16
CA ASP A 82 10.40 -6.84 -17.88
C ASP A 82 10.85 -6.01 -16.66
N MET A 83 10.17 -4.90 -16.37
CA MET A 83 10.46 -4.04 -15.22
C MET A 83 9.87 -4.57 -13.90
N LEU A 84 9.14 -5.69 -13.90
CA LEU A 84 8.43 -6.18 -12.72
C LEU A 84 9.35 -6.34 -11.49
N ALA A 85 10.54 -6.90 -11.68
CA ALA A 85 11.50 -7.11 -10.59
C ALA A 85 11.97 -5.78 -9.99
N ASP A 86 12.31 -4.81 -10.85
CA ASP A 86 12.76 -3.48 -10.43
C ASP A 86 11.63 -2.72 -9.71
N ARG A 87 10.42 -2.74 -10.27
CA ARG A 87 9.24 -2.10 -9.67
C ARG A 87 8.88 -2.72 -8.32
N PHE A 88 9.04 -4.04 -8.19
CA PHE A 88 8.83 -4.73 -6.92
C PHE A 88 9.83 -4.25 -5.86
N LEU A 89 11.12 -4.20 -6.18
CA LEU A 89 12.15 -3.72 -5.24
C LEU A 89 11.97 -2.23 -4.90
N GLN A 90 11.63 -1.40 -5.88
CA GLN A 90 11.30 0.01 -5.64
C GLN A 90 10.08 0.16 -4.74
N ALA A 91 9.03 -0.65 -4.92
CA ALA A 91 7.85 -0.62 -4.06
C ALA A 91 8.19 -1.01 -2.61
N LEU A 92 9.07 -2.00 -2.40
CA LEU A 92 9.54 -2.35 -1.05
C LEU A 92 10.33 -1.21 -0.41
N ARG A 93 11.26 -0.58 -1.15
CA ARG A 93 12.03 0.57 -0.65
C ARG A 93 11.14 1.77 -0.33
N ALA A 94 10.19 2.07 -1.20
CA ALA A 94 9.21 3.13 -0.97
C ALA A 94 8.36 2.84 0.28
N LEU A 95 7.91 1.59 0.46
CA LEU A 95 7.17 1.18 1.64
C LEU A 95 7.98 1.38 2.93
N ILE A 96 9.26 1.01 2.93
CA ILE A 96 10.17 1.27 4.07
C ILE A 96 10.26 2.77 4.33
N GLY A 97 10.48 3.61 3.31
CA GLY A 97 10.55 5.06 3.50
C GLY A 97 9.26 5.66 4.07
N TYR A 98 8.09 5.16 3.67
CA TYR A 98 6.81 5.59 4.27
C TYR A 98 6.66 5.13 5.73
N LEU A 99 7.16 3.94 6.07
CA LEU A 99 7.15 3.43 7.44
C LEU A 99 8.09 4.25 8.34
N GLU A 100 9.30 4.55 7.87
CA GLU A 100 10.26 5.42 8.57
C GLU A 100 9.68 6.82 8.82
N ALA A 101 8.92 7.36 7.85
CA ALA A 101 8.22 8.63 8.02
C ALA A 101 6.96 8.53 8.90
N GLY A 102 6.47 7.32 9.19
CA GLY A 102 5.21 7.07 9.89
C GLY A 102 3.95 7.53 9.13
N VAL A 103 4.10 7.89 7.84
CA VAL A 103 3.05 8.54 7.05
C VAL A 103 2.98 7.94 5.65
N LEU A 104 1.82 7.35 5.33
CA LEU A 104 1.45 6.95 3.98
C LEU A 104 0.24 7.78 3.53
N PRO A 105 0.42 8.86 2.76
CA PRO A 105 -0.68 9.71 2.33
C PRO A 105 -1.53 9.01 1.26
N SER A 106 -2.85 9.10 1.33
CA SER A 106 -3.71 8.55 0.26
C SER A 106 -3.48 9.27 -1.06
N ALA A 107 -3.34 8.52 -2.15
CA ALA A 107 -3.26 9.06 -3.51
C ALA A 107 -4.56 9.74 -3.99
N LEU A 108 -5.69 9.56 -3.29
CA LEU A 108 -6.98 10.18 -3.60
C LEU A 108 -7.34 11.32 -2.64
N ASN A 109 -6.79 11.33 -1.44
CA ASN A 109 -6.95 12.41 -0.46
C ASN A 109 -5.68 12.53 0.41
N PRO A 110 -4.73 13.41 0.03
CA PRO A 110 -3.44 13.51 0.71
C PRO A 110 -3.52 13.85 2.21
N LYS A 111 -4.65 14.34 2.71
CA LYS A 111 -4.87 14.61 4.14
C LYS A 111 -5.07 13.34 4.98
N VAL A 112 -5.29 12.19 4.34
CA VAL A 112 -5.53 10.92 5.01
C VAL A 112 -4.23 10.13 5.07
N ASN A 113 -3.72 9.90 6.29
CA ASN A 113 -2.62 8.96 6.54
C ASN A 113 -3.18 7.53 6.71
N LEU A 114 -2.79 6.61 5.83
CA LEU A 114 -3.20 5.20 5.89
C LEU A 114 -2.50 4.41 7.01
N PHE A 115 -1.43 4.94 7.62
CA PHE A 115 -0.79 4.34 8.79
C PHE A 115 -1.35 4.84 10.12
N SER A 116 -2.35 5.72 10.11
CA SER A 116 -2.97 6.29 11.34
C SER A 116 -3.53 5.28 12.34
N LYS A 117 -3.70 4.01 11.94
CA LYS A 117 -4.19 2.92 12.80
C LYS A 117 -3.09 2.00 13.31
N LEU A 118 -1.87 2.13 12.77
CA LEU A 118 -0.72 1.39 13.25
C LEU A 118 -0.15 2.12 14.45
N THR A 119 0.19 1.36 15.47
CA THR A 119 0.97 1.85 16.60
C THR A 119 2.42 2.10 16.17
N PRO A 120 3.17 2.97 16.87
CA PRO A 120 4.59 3.17 16.60
C PRO A 120 5.39 1.86 16.63
N GLY A 121 5.08 0.95 17.56
CA GLY A 121 5.75 -0.36 17.65
C GLY A 121 5.47 -1.26 16.44
N GLU A 122 4.24 -1.28 15.93
CA GLU A 122 3.92 -2.00 14.69
C GLU A 122 4.64 -1.39 13.47
N ILE A 123 4.77 -0.06 13.40
CA ILE A 123 5.50 0.61 12.33
C ILE A 123 6.98 0.21 12.36
N ASP A 124 7.61 0.23 13.53
CA ASP A 124 9.01 -0.15 13.71
C ASP A 124 9.24 -1.64 13.36
N GLU A 125 8.37 -2.54 13.81
CA GLU A 125 8.45 -3.98 13.50
C GLU A 125 8.32 -4.25 12.00
N LEU A 126 7.38 -3.59 11.33
CA LEU A 126 7.19 -3.68 9.88
C LEU A 126 8.43 -3.19 9.13
N GLY A 127 8.96 -2.03 9.50
CA GLY A 127 10.15 -1.45 8.89
C GLY A 127 11.37 -2.35 9.06
N TYR A 128 11.61 -2.82 10.28
CA TYR A 128 12.71 -3.75 10.60
C TYR A 128 12.62 -5.05 9.80
N THR A 129 11.44 -5.68 9.76
CA THR A 129 11.21 -6.93 9.03
C THR A 129 11.52 -6.78 7.54
N LEU A 130 11.03 -5.70 6.92
CA LEU A 130 11.27 -5.43 5.50
C LEU A 130 12.74 -5.12 5.22
N TYR A 131 13.40 -4.36 6.10
CA TYR A 131 14.82 -4.03 5.96
C TYR A 131 15.72 -5.28 6.04
N CYS A 132 15.49 -6.16 7.02
CA CYS A 132 16.19 -7.44 7.12
C CYS A 132 15.98 -8.29 5.86
N SER A 133 14.74 -8.40 5.39
CA SER A 133 14.39 -9.19 4.21
C SER A 133 15.03 -8.67 2.92
N LEU A 134 15.34 -7.37 2.82
CA LEU A 134 16.08 -6.80 1.68
C LEU A 134 17.59 -6.98 1.81
N SER A 135 18.11 -7.17 3.02
CA SER A 135 19.54 -7.33 3.30
C SER A 135 19.99 -8.79 3.14
N GLU A 136 19.05 -9.73 3.21
CA GLU A 136 19.26 -11.17 3.05
C GLU A 136 18.51 -11.64 1.77
N PRO A 137 19.16 -11.61 0.59
CA PRO A 137 18.53 -12.00 -0.67
C PRO A 137 18.26 -13.51 -0.80
#